data_AF-A0A7X3VCU4-F1
#
_entry.id   AF-A0A7X3VCU4-F1
#
_cell.length_a   1.000
_cell.length_b   1.000
_cell.length_c   1.000
_cell.angle_alpha   90.00
_cell.angle_beta   90.00
_cell.angle_gamma   90.00
#
_symmetry.space_group_name_H-M   'P 1'
#
loop_
_entity.id
_entity.type
_entity.pdbx_description
1 polymer ?
#
loop_
_entity_poly.entity_id
_entity_poly.type
_entity_poly.pdbx_seq_one_letter_code
_entity_poly.pdbx_strand_id
1 'polypeptide(L)'
;MRVIEASRLDLPNVAAWQGPGLTPSADFWTLLPVFLIVSLVGAIKTSSDSVVIQRVSRNRPQAADFRLVQGSVNANGLGTLMSGVSGTLPAIAYSPTSLALINLTGVAARNVGYVVGIIMVGLAFLPKVAAILLTVPTPVAAAFLLPVMGLLFVEGMRTVFQDGLDPRRVMVVAVSLSVGVGLGTQDVLADLLGRTWGAPLDNGLTAGVLVAILMTAFIELTSLRKRRLEVGLDSSALTRVDTFLSELGSEIGWSEDSTGRLRAAGEETLSSLLRSGKDTDTSTVPRLMIVARPGETVELEFMAVFDDQNLEDRLTHLSDQAEAPEEHEISFRLLRHYASSVSHRKYHGIDIVTVQVEGSN
;
A
#
# COMPACT_ATOMS: atom_id res chain seq x y z
N MET A 1 -20.48 -29.64 -25.38
CA MET A 1 -20.72 -29.16 -26.76
C MET A 1 -19.54 -29.60 -27.60
N ARG A 2 -19.75 -30.32 -28.72
CA ARG A 2 -18.62 -30.70 -29.59
C ARG A 2 -18.13 -29.44 -30.32
N VAL A 3 -16.82 -29.20 -30.35
CA VAL A 3 -16.20 -28.02 -31.01
C VAL A 3 -16.66 -27.85 -32.47
N ILE A 4 -17.02 -28.96 -33.11
CA ILE A 4 -17.50 -29.02 -34.51
C ILE A 4 -18.90 -28.40 -34.67
N GLU A 5 -19.74 -28.44 -33.64
CA GLU A 5 -21.13 -27.94 -33.65
C GLU A 5 -21.24 -26.45 -33.29
N ALA A 6 -20.17 -25.85 -32.78
CA ALA A 6 -20.16 -24.42 -32.45
C ALA A 6 -20.18 -23.56 -33.72
N SER A 7 -21.09 -22.58 -33.76
CA SER A 7 -21.18 -21.54 -34.79
C SER A 7 -19.83 -20.80 -34.94
N ARG A 8 -19.47 -20.38 -36.16
CA ARG A 8 -18.21 -19.64 -36.38
C ARG A 8 -18.26 -18.22 -35.81
N LEU A 9 -19.44 -17.62 -35.80
CA LEU A 9 -19.73 -16.31 -35.26
C LEU A 9 -21.11 -16.42 -34.59
N ASP A 10 -21.21 -15.98 -33.35
CA ASP A 10 -22.46 -15.92 -32.62
C ASP A 10 -22.45 -14.71 -31.70
N LEU A 11 -23.62 -14.14 -31.47
CA LEU A 11 -23.75 -13.07 -30.50
C LEU A 11 -23.73 -13.68 -29.10
N PRO A 12 -23.13 -13.01 -28.09
CA PRO A 12 -23.26 -13.42 -26.70
C PRO A 12 -24.73 -13.65 -26.38
N ASN A 13 -25.05 -14.72 -25.65
CA ASN A 13 -26.42 -15.10 -25.36
C ASN A 13 -27.09 -14.08 -24.41
N VAL A 14 -27.57 -12.98 -24.98
CA VAL A 14 -28.29 -11.91 -24.28
C VAL A 14 -29.61 -12.38 -23.68
N ALA A 15 -30.15 -13.52 -24.13
CA ALA A 15 -31.36 -14.11 -23.56
C ALA A 15 -31.10 -14.87 -22.25
N ALA A 16 -29.85 -15.28 -21.99
CA ALA A 16 -29.44 -15.87 -20.70
C ALA A 16 -29.17 -14.81 -19.63
N TRP A 17 -29.15 -13.53 -20.00
CA TRP A 17 -28.97 -12.43 -19.07
C TRP A 17 -30.25 -12.23 -18.25
N GLN A 18 -30.15 -12.50 -16.95
CA GLN A 18 -31.28 -12.40 -16.01
C GLN A 18 -31.57 -10.96 -15.55
N GLY A 19 -30.84 -9.98 -16.08
CA GLY A 19 -30.87 -8.59 -15.63
C GLY A 19 -30.18 -8.39 -14.26
N PRO A 20 -30.02 -7.14 -13.81
CA PRO A 20 -29.53 -6.87 -12.47
C PRO A 20 -30.63 -7.26 -11.46
N GLY A 21 -30.33 -8.23 -10.60
CA GLY A 21 -31.19 -8.62 -9.47
C GLY A 21 -31.22 -7.55 -8.39
N LEU A 22 -31.86 -6.41 -8.65
CA LEU A 22 -31.93 -5.24 -7.76
C LEU A 22 -32.88 -5.46 -6.57
N THR A 23 -33.50 -6.63 -6.44
CA THR A 23 -34.32 -6.98 -5.30
C THR A 23 -33.41 -7.28 -4.11
N PRO A 24 -33.49 -6.54 -2.99
CA PRO A 24 -32.71 -6.83 -1.79
C PRO A 24 -33.23 -8.12 -1.13
N SER A 25 -32.77 -9.26 -1.65
CA SER A 25 -33.05 -10.60 -1.13
C SER A 25 -32.20 -10.90 0.11
N ALA A 26 -32.53 -11.97 0.82
CA ALA A 26 -31.70 -12.45 1.92
C ALA A 26 -30.27 -12.75 1.44
N ASP A 27 -30.12 -13.34 0.24
CA ASP A 27 -28.81 -13.63 -0.36
C ASP A 27 -28.01 -12.36 -0.62
N PHE A 28 -28.66 -11.26 -1.06
CA PHE A 28 -28.00 -9.98 -1.26
C PHE A 28 -27.35 -9.48 0.03
N TRP A 29 -28.11 -9.44 1.13
CA TRP A 29 -27.59 -8.97 2.43
C TRP A 29 -26.48 -9.86 2.97
N THR A 30 -26.59 -11.16 2.73
CA THR A 30 -25.64 -12.15 3.23
C THR A 30 -24.31 -12.13 2.46
N LEU A 31 -24.35 -11.92 1.14
CA LEU A 31 -23.15 -11.86 0.30
C LEU A 31 -22.47 -10.50 0.29
N LEU A 32 -23.20 -9.43 0.62
CA LEU A 32 -22.70 -8.05 0.60
C LEU A 32 -21.38 -7.86 1.37
N PRO A 33 -21.19 -8.40 2.60
CA PRO A 33 -19.92 -8.27 3.32
C PRO A 33 -18.73 -8.89 2.56
N VAL A 34 -18.91 -10.07 1.97
CA VAL A 34 -17.88 -10.76 1.18
C VAL A 34 -17.49 -9.91 -0.02
N PHE A 35 -18.47 -9.42 -0.78
CA PHE A 35 -18.22 -8.57 -1.94
C PHE A 35 -17.56 -7.24 -1.56
N LEU A 36 -17.90 -6.65 -0.41
CA LEU A 36 -17.23 -5.45 0.09
C LEU A 36 -15.76 -5.73 0.40
N ILE A 37 -15.45 -6.82 1.10
CA ILE A 37 -14.09 -7.22 1.43
C ILE A 37 -13.28 -7.48 0.15
N VAL A 38 -13.81 -8.28 -0.77
CA VAL A 38 -13.13 -8.60 -2.04
C VAL A 38 -12.94 -7.35 -2.90
N SER A 39 -13.92 -6.45 -2.95
CA SER A 39 -13.81 -5.18 -3.71
C SER A 39 -12.78 -4.25 -3.09
N LEU A 40 -12.71 -4.18 -1.75
CA LEU A 40 -11.70 -3.39 -1.05
C LEU A 40 -10.29 -3.95 -1.32
N VAL A 41 -10.11 -5.27 -1.20
CA VAL A 41 -8.83 -5.94 -1.52
C VAL A 41 -8.46 -5.71 -2.99
N GLY A 42 -9.43 -5.79 -3.90
CA GLY A 42 -9.24 -5.50 -5.32
C GLY A 42 -8.82 -4.06 -5.60
N ALA A 43 -9.39 -3.09 -4.88
CA ALA A 43 -9.01 -1.68 -4.99
C ALA A 43 -7.58 -1.43 -4.46
N ILE A 44 -7.24 -2.00 -3.30
CA ILE A 44 -5.88 -1.92 -2.73
C ILE A 44 -4.88 -2.55 -3.71
N LYS A 45 -5.18 -3.75 -4.22
CA LYS A 45 -4.36 -4.44 -5.21
C LYS A 45 -4.16 -3.59 -6.47
N THR A 46 -5.22 -3.00 -7.00
CA THR A 46 -5.15 -2.14 -8.19
C THR A 46 -4.27 -0.92 -7.94
N SER A 47 -4.34 -0.35 -6.73
CA SER A 47 -3.49 0.77 -6.32
C SER A 47 -2.00 0.38 -6.35
N SER A 48 -1.65 -0.75 -5.72
CA SER A 48 -0.28 -1.27 -5.69
C SER A 48 0.23 -1.62 -7.08
N ASP A 49 -0.56 -2.37 -7.87
CA ASP A 49 -0.18 -2.79 -9.21
C ASP A 49 0.02 -1.57 -10.14
N SER A 50 -0.80 -0.52 -9.99
CA SER A 50 -0.65 0.75 -10.73
C SER A 50 0.66 1.46 -10.40
N VAL A 51 1.07 1.50 -9.12
CA VAL A 51 2.35 2.08 -8.71
C VAL A 51 3.52 1.30 -9.34
N VAL A 52 3.47 -0.02 -9.32
CA VAL A 52 4.50 -0.88 -9.93
C VAL A 52 4.60 -0.64 -11.43
N ILE A 53 3.47 -0.60 -12.15
CA ILE A 53 3.46 -0.36 -13.60
C ILE A 53 4.07 1.00 -13.94
N GLN A 54 3.77 2.04 -13.16
CA GLN A 54 4.35 3.37 -13.40
C GLN A 54 5.88 3.36 -13.28
N ARG A 55 6.45 2.54 -12.39
CA ARG A 55 7.90 2.39 -12.28
C ARG A 55 8.51 1.66 -13.46
N VAL A 56 7.88 0.57 -13.90
CA VAL A 56 8.38 -0.23 -15.03
C VAL A 56 8.22 0.51 -16.36
N SER A 57 7.20 1.37 -16.47
CA SER A 57 6.89 2.11 -17.71
C SER A 57 7.83 3.29 -17.97
N ARG A 58 8.47 3.84 -16.93
CA ARG A 58 9.30 5.05 -17.05
C ARG A 58 10.79 4.69 -17.16
N ASN A 59 11.46 5.26 -18.16
CA ASN A 59 12.92 5.12 -18.34
C ASN A 59 13.76 5.79 -17.23
N ARG A 60 13.14 6.63 -16.38
CA ARG A 60 13.80 7.26 -15.23
C ARG A 60 12.92 7.05 -14.00
N PRO A 61 13.52 6.75 -12.83
CA PRO A 61 12.79 6.70 -11.57
C PRO A 61 12.09 8.04 -11.33
N GLN A 62 10.77 8.00 -11.11
CA GLN A 62 9.93 9.17 -10.83
C GLN A 62 8.85 8.75 -9.83
N ALA A 63 8.35 9.71 -9.06
CA ALA A 63 7.26 9.51 -8.11
C ALA A 63 6.05 8.88 -8.81
N ALA A 64 5.36 7.99 -8.09
CA ALA A 64 4.07 7.51 -8.55
C ALA A 64 3.08 8.67 -8.60
N ASP A 65 2.48 8.88 -9.77
CA ASP A 65 1.42 9.86 -9.95
C ASP A 65 0.11 9.25 -9.44
N PHE A 66 -0.37 9.71 -8.28
CA PHE A 66 -1.61 9.21 -7.70
C PHE A 66 -2.85 9.59 -8.49
N ARG A 67 -2.80 10.59 -9.37
CA ARG A 67 -3.92 10.88 -10.26
C ARG A 67 -4.11 9.71 -11.23
N LEU A 68 -3.01 9.10 -11.69
CA LEU A 68 -3.05 7.89 -12.52
C LEU A 68 -3.45 6.64 -11.71
N VAL A 69 -3.04 6.56 -10.44
CA VAL A 69 -3.49 5.49 -9.53
C VAL A 69 -5.00 5.57 -9.33
N GLN A 70 -5.52 6.75 -9.00
CA GLN A 70 -6.95 6.97 -8.84
C GLN A 70 -7.71 6.72 -10.15
N GLY A 71 -7.15 7.13 -11.30
CA GLY A 71 -7.68 6.77 -12.61
C GLY A 71 -7.77 5.26 -12.84
N SER A 72 -6.75 4.51 -12.43
CA SER A 72 -6.72 3.03 -12.53
C SER A 72 -7.76 2.38 -11.63
N VAL A 73 -7.90 2.85 -10.38
CA VAL A 73 -8.93 2.36 -9.45
C VAL A 73 -10.34 2.65 -9.97
N ASN A 74 -10.57 3.86 -10.50
CA ASN A 74 -11.85 4.23 -11.10
C ASN A 74 -12.18 3.39 -12.33
N ALA A 75 -11.19 3.13 -13.20
CA ALA A 75 -11.36 2.26 -14.35
C ALA A 75 -11.66 0.81 -13.94
N ASN A 76 -10.99 0.28 -12.92
CA ASN A 76 -11.26 -1.04 -12.36
C ASN A 76 -12.68 -1.13 -11.76
N GLY A 77 -13.10 -0.09 -11.03
CA GLY A 77 -14.45 0.02 -10.48
C GLY A 77 -15.50 0.06 -11.58
N LEU A 78 -15.31 0.87 -12.63
CA LEU A 78 -16.21 0.91 -13.78
C LEU A 78 -16.26 -0.44 -14.51
N GLY A 79 -15.12 -1.10 -14.70
CA GLY A 79 -15.06 -2.44 -15.27
C GLY A 79 -15.82 -3.47 -14.43
N THR A 80 -15.67 -3.42 -13.10
CA THR A 80 -16.39 -4.30 -12.17
C THR A 80 -17.90 -4.03 -12.18
N LEU A 81 -18.32 -2.77 -12.26
CA LEU A 81 -19.73 -2.40 -12.43
C LEU A 81 -20.29 -2.93 -13.75
N MET A 82 -19.56 -2.78 -14.86
CA MET A 82 -19.94 -3.33 -16.16
C MET A 82 -20.02 -4.87 -16.13
N SER A 83 -19.09 -5.54 -15.44
CA SER A 83 -19.16 -6.98 -15.19
C SER A 83 -20.42 -7.36 -14.41
N GLY A 84 -20.73 -6.64 -13.33
CA GLY A 84 -21.93 -6.89 -12.52
C GLY A 84 -23.22 -6.71 -13.32
N VAL A 85 -23.31 -5.63 -14.11
CA VAL A 85 -24.45 -5.40 -15.03
C VAL A 85 -24.54 -6.51 -16.07
N SER A 86 -23.41 -6.99 -16.59
CA SER A 86 -23.37 -8.07 -17.60
C SER A 86 -23.58 -9.47 -17.01
N GLY A 87 -23.65 -9.61 -15.67
CA GLY A 87 -23.76 -10.89 -14.99
C GLY A 87 -22.49 -11.74 -15.04
N THR A 88 -21.32 -11.12 -15.23
CA THR A 88 -20.01 -11.80 -15.28
C THR A 88 -19.24 -11.63 -13.97
N LEU A 89 -18.16 -12.39 -13.82
CA LEU A 89 -17.25 -12.24 -12.68
C LEU A 89 -16.60 -10.85 -12.67
N PRO A 90 -16.25 -10.32 -11.47
CA PRO A 90 -15.53 -9.05 -11.33
C PRO A 90 -14.27 -9.00 -12.18
N ALA A 91 -14.04 -7.88 -12.86
CA ALA A 91 -12.83 -7.66 -13.62
C ALA A 91 -11.65 -7.35 -12.69
N ILE A 92 -10.46 -7.86 -13.03
CA ILE A 92 -9.21 -7.50 -12.37
C ILE A 92 -8.41 -6.66 -13.36
N ALA A 93 -8.13 -5.40 -13.02
CA ALA A 93 -7.40 -4.49 -13.90
C ALA A 93 -6.03 -5.03 -14.34
N TYR A 94 -5.29 -5.65 -13.43
CA TYR A 94 -3.95 -6.19 -13.71
C TYR A 94 -3.85 -7.64 -13.23
N SER A 95 -3.67 -8.55 -14.19
CA SER A 95 -3.39 -9.95 -13.86
C SER A 95 -1.91 -10.11 -13.47
N PRO A 96 -1.58 -10.99 -12.49
CA PRO A 96 -0.19 -11.25 -12.10
C PRO A 96 0.71 -11.65 -13.27
N THR A 97 0.15 -12.40 -14.23
CA THR A 97 0.84 -12.81 -15.46
C THR A 97 1.16 -11.63 -16.38
N SER A 98 0.25 -10.66 -16.50
CA SER A 98 0.46 -9.45 -17.30
C SER A 98 1.56 -8.58 -16.68
N LEU A 99 1.56 -8.40 -15.36
CA LEU A 99 2.62 -7.67 -14.65
C LEU A 99 3.98 -8.34 -14.80
N ALA A 100 4.03 -9.66 -14.65
CA ALA A 100 5.25 -10.44 -14.86
C ALA A 100 5.78 -10.29 -16.29
N LEU A 101 4.89 -10.36 -17.30
CA LEU A 101 5.28 -10.20 -18.69
C LEU A 101 5.78 -8.79 -19.00
N ILE A 102 5.17 -7.75 -18.44
CA ILE A 102 5.63 -6.36 -18.61
C ILE A 102 7.01 -6.18 -17.99
N ASN A 103 7.26 -6.73 -16.79
CA ASN A 103 8.58 -6.70 -16.16
C ASN A 103 9.65 -7.44 -16.99
N LEU A 104 9.30 -8.58 -17.59
CA LEU A 104 10.23 -9.37 -18.41
C LEU A 104 10.52 -8.73 -19.77
N THR A 105 9.51 -8.16 -20.41
CA THR A 105 9.63 -7.60 -21.77
C THR A 105 10.08 -6.14 -21.77
N GLY A 106 9.87 -5.41 -20.67
CA GLY A 106 10.06 -3.96 -20.59
C GLY A 106 9.06 -3.17 -21.44
N VAL A 107 8.04 -3.81 -22.02
CA VAL A 107 7.07 -3.17 -22.91
C VAL A 107 5.81 -2.79 -22.15
N ALA A 108 5.73 -1.53 -21.72
CA ALA A 108 4.54 -0.94 -21.07
C ALA A 108 3.72 -0.02 -22.01
N ALA A 109 3.70 -0.31 -23.31
CA ALA A 109 3.09 0.56 -24.32
C ALA A 109 1.55 0.45 -24.36
N ARG A 110 0.84 1.60 -24.27
CA ARG A 110 -0.64 1.69 -24.35
C ARG A 110 -1.23 1.03 -25.60
N ASN A 111 -0.51 1.07 -26.72
CA ASN A 111 -0.96 0.50 -27.98
C ASN A 111 -1.12 -1.02 -27.90
N VAL A 112 -0.26 -1.70 -27.12
CA VAL A 112 -0.38 -3.15 -26.88
C VAL A 112 -1.69 -3.45 -26.15
N GLY A 113 -2.03 -2.63 -25.14
CA GLY A 113 -3.30 -2.74 -24.41
C GLY A 113 -4.52 -2.60 -25.31
N TYR A 114 -4.55 -1.60 -26.20
CA TYR A 114 -5.67 -1.43 -27.15
C TYR A 114 -5.82 -2.61 -28.10
N VAL A 115 -4.71 -3.13 -28.64
CA VAL A 115 -4.74 -4.29 -29.53
C VAL A 115 -5.26 -5.52 -28.80
N VAL A 116 -4.77 -5.80 -27.59
CA VAL A 116 -5.24 -6.93 -26.77
C VAL A 116 -6.72 -6.79 -26.42
N GLY A 117 -7.18 -5.59 -26.08
CA GLY A 117 -8.60 -5.32 -25.81
C GLY A 117 -9.49 -5.59 -27.03
N ILE A 118 -9.10 -5.13 -28.22
CA ILE A 118 -9.84 -5.40 -29.47
C ILE A 118 -9.86 -6.91 -29.77
N ILE A 119 -8.75 -7.61 -29.56
CA ILE A 119 -8.68 -9.07 -29.75
C ILE A 119 -9.63 -9.78 -28.77
N MET A 120 -9.67 -9.38 -27.50
CA MET A 120 -10.58 -9.96 -26.50
C MET A 120 -12.05 -9.73 -26.84
N VAL A 121 -12.41 -8.51 -27.28
CA VAL A 121 -13.75 -8.21 -27.77
C VAL A 121 -14.09 -9.08 -28.97
N GLY A 122 -13.18 -9.23 -29.94
CA GLY A 122 -13.36 -10.11 -31.08
C GLY A 122 -13.59 -11.57 -30.65
N LEU A 123 -12.76 -12.08 -29.74
CA LEU A 123 -12.84 -13.45 -29.21
C LEU A 123 -14.17 -13.75 -28.51
N ALA A 124 -14.81 -12.74 -27.90
CA ALA A 124 -16.12 -12.90 -27.27
C ALA A 124 -17.24 -13.28 -28.27
N PHE A 125 -17.08 -12.98 -29.56
CA PHE A 125 -18.03 -13.34 -30.62
C PHE A 125 -17.71 -14.70 -31.29
N LEU A 126 -16.64 -15.37 -30.87
CA LEU A 126 -16.19 -16.65 -31.42
C LEU A 126 -16.48 -17.78 -30.40
N PRO A 127 -17.70 -18.34 -30.36
CA PRO A 127 -18.06 -19.39 -29.41
C PRO A 127 -17.24 -20.68 -29.62
N LYS A 128 -16.62 -20.85 -30.80
CA LYS A 128 -15.62 -21.90 -31.02
C LYS A 128 -14.43 -21.82 -30.08
N VAL A 129 -13.95 -20.63 -29.77
CA VAL A 129 -12.82 -20.45 -28.84
C VAL A 129 -13.25 -20.87 -27.44
N ALA A 130 -14.44 -20.46 -27.00
CA ALA A 130 -15.02 -20.90 -25.74
C ALA A 130 -15.20 -22.43 -25.70
N ALA A 131 -15.69 -23.04 -26.79
CA ALA A 131 -15.86 -24.49 -26.88
C ALA A 131 -14.52 -25.24 -26.80
N ILE A 132 -13.45 -24.72 -27.43
CA ILE A 132 -12.10 -25.28 -27.31
C ILE A 132 -11.61 -25.19 -25.86
N LEU A 133 -11.82 -24.05 -25.20
CA LEU A 133 -11.41 -23.85 -23.82
C LEU A 133 -12.11 -24.85 -22.88
N LEU A 134 -13.38 -25.17 -23.13
CA LEU A 134 -14.14 -26.19 -22.39
C LEU A 134 -13.67 -27.64 -22.68
N THR A 135 -12.89 -27.87 -23.73
CA THR A 135 -12.27 -29.19 -23.99
C THR A 135 -10.91 -29.37 -23.30
N VAL A 136 -10.36 -28.32 -22.69
CA VAL A 136 -9.08 -28.41 -21.98
C VAL A 136 -9.25 -29.36 -20.77
N PRO A 137 -8.43 -30.43 -20.68
CA PRO A 137 -8.50 -31.35 -19.56
C PRO A 137 -8.21 -30.64 -18.23
N THR A 138 -8.90 -31.04 -17.16
CA THR A 138 -8.69 -30.49 -15.82
C THR A 138 -7.23 -30.55 -15.35
N PRO A 139 -6.40 -31.58 -15.66
CA PRO A 139 -4.99 -31.57 -15.27
C PRO A 139 -4.17 -30.47 -15.95
N VAL A 140 -4.51 -30.09 -17.18
CA VAL A 140 -3.81 -29.02 -17.93
C VAL A 140 -4.18 -27.65 -17.36
N ALA A 141 -5.46 -27.45 -17.06
CA ALA A 141 -5.91 -26.23 -16.39
C ALA A 141 -5.24 -26.08 -15.02
N ALA A 142 -5.14 -27.16 -14.23
CA ALA A 142 -4.44 -27.16 -12.95
C ALA A 142 -2.94 -26.85 -13.10
N ALA A 143 -2.26 -27.43 -14.10
CA ALA A 143 -0.85 -27.16 -14.40
C ALA A 143 -0.59 -25.69 -14.79
N PHE A 144 -1.57 -25.02 -15.40
CA PHE A 144 -1.49 -23.59 -15.69
C PHE A 144 -1.80 -22.72 -14.46
N LEU A 145 -2.79 -23.09 -13.66
CA LEU A 145 -3.21 -22.31 -12.48
C LEU A 145 -2.17 -22.34 -11.36
N LEU A 146 -1.47 -23.47 -11.15
CA LEU A 146 -0.49 -23.63 -10.08
C LEU A 146 0.64 -22.58 -10.12
N PRO A 147 1.36 -22.37 -11.25
CA PRO A 147 2.34 -21.29 -11.37
C PRO A 147 1.73 -19.91 -11.15
N VAL A 148 0.52 -19.64 -11.67
CA VAL A 148 -0.14 -18.34 -11.52
C VAL A 148 -0.42 -18.03 -10.04
N MET A 149 -0.86 -19.03 -9.27
CA MET A 149 -1.02 -18.90 -7.81
C MET A 149 0.31 -18.68 -7.10
N GLY A 150 1.38 -19.36 -7.54
CA GLY A 150 2.73 -19.15 -7.01
C GLY A 150 3.24 -17.73 -7.25
N LEU A 151 3.05 -17.18 -8.45
CA LEU A 151 3.38 -15.78 -8.76
C LEU A 151 2.55 -14.82 -7.90
N LEU A 152 1.26 -15.09 -7.70
CA LEU A 152 0.40 -14.27 -6.84
C LEU A 152 0.90 -14.26 -5.39
N PHE A 153 1.35 -15.41 -4.87
CA PHE A 153 1.92 -15.52 -3.53
C PHE A 153 3.23 -14.72 -3.42
N VAL A 154 4.15 -14.88 -4.37
CA VAL A 154 5.43 -14.15 -4.39
C VAL A 154 5.20 -12.63 -4.44
N GLU A 155 4.24 -12.17 -5.26
CA GLU A 155 3.90 -10.75 -5.34
C GLU A 155 3.32 -10.22 -4.03
N GLY A 156 2.47 -11.00 -3.36
CA GLY A 156 1.98 -10.67 -2.02
C GLY A 156 3.11 -10.53 -1.01
N MET A 157 4.05 -11.47 -0.99
CA MET A 157 5.22 -11.42 -0.09
C MET A 157 6.12 -10.22 -0.39
N ARG A 158 6.35 -9.92 -1.68
CA ARG A 158 7.13 -8.74 -2.09
C ARG A 158 6.48 -7.45 -1.58
N THR A 159 5.16 -7.34 -1.71
CA THR A 159 4.39 -6.18 -1.22
C THR A 159 4.51 -6.03 0.29
N VAL A 160 4.42 -7.14 1.04
CA VAL A 160 4.54 -7.13 2.51
C VAL A 160 5.94 -6.73 2.97
N PHE A 161 6.99 -7.11 2.25
CA PHE A 161 8.38 -6.85 2.63
C PHE A 161 8.97 -5.54 2.12
N GLN A 162 8.24 -4.83 1.25
CA GLN A 162 8.71 -3.62 0.59
C GLN A 162 9.15 -2.53 1.58
N ASP A 163 8.37 -2.31 2.65
CA ASP A 163 8.64 -1.29 3.67
C ASP A 163 9.38 -1.83 4.91
N GLY A 164 9.94 -3.04 4.81
CA GLY A 164 10.57 -3.75 5.94
C GLY A 164 9.57 -4.33 6.95
N LEU A 165 10.08 -5.27 7.74
CA LEU A 165 9.33 -6.01 8.75
C LEU A 165 9.78 -5.65 10.16
N ASP A 166 8.89 -5.03 10.93
CA ASP A 166 9.04 -4.94 12.39
C ASP A 166 8.35 -6.14 13.06
N PRO A 167 8.66 -6.46 14.34
CA PRO A 167 8.04 -7.58 15.04
C PRO A 167 6.51 -7.54 15.05
N ARG A 168 5.92 -6.33 15.03
CA ARG A 168 4.47 -6.11 14.98
C ARG A 168 3.88 -6.53 13.64
N ARG A 169 4.42 -6.04 12.51
CA ARG A 169 4.01 -6.44 11.14
C ARG A 169 4.23 -7.93 10.91
N VAL A 170 5.36 -8.48 11.38
CA VAL A 170 5.61 -9.94 11.30
C VAL A 170 4.49 -10.71 11.96
N MET A 171 4.04 -10.29 13.16
CA MET A 171 2.95 -10.96 13.86
C MET A 171 1.63 -10.86 13.11
N VAL A 172 1.28 -9.69 12.56
CA VAL A 172 0.09 -9.50 11.71
C VAL A 172 0.13 -10.46 10.52
N VAL A 173 1.24 -10.50 9.79
CA VAL A 173 1.42 -11.33 8.59
C VAL A 173 1.36 -12.82 8.95
N ALA A 174 2.08 -13.24 9.98
CA ALA A 174 2.14 -14.64 10.38
C ALA A 174 0.77 -15.18 10.80
N VAL A 175 0.03 -14.44 11.63
CA VAL A 175 -1.28 -14.87 12.13
C VAL A 175 -2.33 -14.82 11.03
N SER A 176 -2.39 -13.73 10.25
CA SER A 176 -3.36 -13.61 9.15
C SER A 176 -3.14 -14.66 8.06
N LEU A 177 -1.89 -14.96 7.70
CA LEU A 177 -1.58 -16.01 6.73
C LEU A 177 -1.90 -17.40 7.28
N SER A 178 -1.55 -17.68 8.54
CA SER A 178 -1.86 -18.97 9.18
C SER A 178 -3.36 -19.22 9.26
N VAL A 179 -4.13 -18.19 9.63
CA VAL A 179 -5.59 -18.28 9.66
C VAL A 179 -6.16 -18.40 8.25
N GLY A 180 -5.70 -17.59 7.30
CA GLY A 180 -6.23 -17.62 5.94
C GLY A 180 -5.97 -18.94 5.22
N VAL A 181 -4.78 -19.53 5.38
CA VAL A 181 -4.46 -20.84 4.81
C VAL A 181 -5.11 -21.97 5.61
N GLY A 182 -5.10 -21.88 6.95
CA GLY A 182 -5.54 -22.96 7.83
C GLY A 182 -7.05 -23.10 8.00
N LEU A 183 -7.80 -21.98 8.00
CA LEU A 183 -9.26 -21.99 8.14
C LEU A 183 -10.01 -22.10 6.82
N GLY A 184 -9.32 -22.07 5.68
CA GLY A 184 -9.96 -22.17 4.36
C GLY A 184 -10.72 -23.49 4.11
N THR A 185 -10.57 -24.49 4.99
CA THR A 185 -11.23 -25.80 4.90
C THR A 185 -12.13 -26.11 6.10
N GLN A 186 -12.38 -25.15 6.99
CA GLN A 186 -13.12 -25.34 8.24
C GLN A 186 -14.29 -24.33 8.30
N ASP A 187 -15.44 -24.75 8.83
CA ASP A 187 -16.65 -23.92 8.91
C ASP A 187 -16.65 -22.99 10.15
N VAL A 188 -15.47 -22.46 10.51
CA VAL A 188 -15.28 -21.70 11.76
C VAL A 188 -16.15 -20.46 11.80
N LEU A 189 -16.30 -19.75 10.69
CA LEU A 189 -17.03 -18.50 10.65
C LEU A 189 -18.54 -18.75 10.57
N ALA A 190 -19.00 -19.82 9.90
CA ALA A 190 -20.38 -20.31 10.03
C ALA A 190 -20.74 -20.73 11.45
N ASP A 191 -19.82 -21.34 12.19
CA ASP A 191 -20.07 -21.73 13.58
C ASP A 191 -20.13 -20.53 14.53
N LEU A 192 -19.31 -19.50 14.29
CA LEU A 192 -19.26 -18.29 15.12
C LEU A 192 -20.38 -17.28 14.82
N LEU A 193 -20.68 -17.03 13.54
CA LEU A 193 -21.64 -16.01 13.09
C LEU A 193 -22.99 -16.61 12.68
N GLY A 194 -23.14 -17.93 12.72
CA GLY A 194 -24.29 -18.66 12.23
C GLY A 194 -24.22 -18.92 10.72
N ARG A 195 -24.85 -20.01 10.27
CA ARG A 195 -24.81 -20.47 8.87
C ARG A 195 -25.30 -19.47 7.83
N THR A 196 -26.14 -18.51 8.22
CA THR A 196 -26.59 -17.47 7.31
C THR A 196 -25.42 -16.53 7.01
N TRP A 197 -24.91 -15.80 8.00
CA TRP A 197 -23.89 -14.78 7.80
C TRP A 197 -22.47 -15.31 7.67
N GLY A 198 -22.16 -16.43 8.32
CA GLY A 198 -20.81 -16.98 8.38
C GLY A 198 -20.43 -17.84 7.18
N ALA A 199 -21.37 -18.58 6.58
CA ALA A 199 -21.05 -19.49 5.48
C ALA A 199 -20.46 -18.79 4.23
N PRO A 200 -20.92 -17.58 3.83
CA PRO A 200 -20.26 -16.86 2.74
C PRO A 200 -18.86 -16.36 3.09
N LEU A 201 -18.59 -16.14 4.37
CA LEU A 201 -17.31 -15.66 4.87
C LEU A 201 -16.31 -16.81 5.13
N ASP A 202 -16.76 -18.07 5.12
CA ASP A 202 -15.93 -19.30 5.24
C ASP A 202 -15.09 -19.54 3.99
N ASN A 203 -14.19 -18.60 3.70
CA ASN A 203 -13.13 -18.77 2.73
C ASN A 203 -11.82 -18.22 3.31
N GLY A 204 -10.73 -18.87 2.95
CA GLY A 204 -9.41 -18.53 3.50
C GLY A 204 -8.98 -17.08 3.25
N LEU A 205 -9.36 -16.51 2.10
CA LEU A 205 -9.07 -15.12 1.79
C LEU A 205 -9.77 -14.17 2.78
N THR A 206 -11.06 -14.35 3.02
CA THR A 206 -11.87 -13.49 3.87
C THR A 206 -11.44 -13.60 5.33
N ALA A 207 -11.22 -14.82 5.83
CA ALA A 207 -10.73 -15.04 7.18
C ALA A 207 -9.35 -14.39 7.41
N GLY A 208 -8.41 -14.57 6.48
CA GLY A 208 -7.08 -13.97 6.58
C GLY A 208 -7.12 -12.44 6.55
N VAL A 209 -7.89 -11.85 5.63
CA VAL A 209 -8.05 -10.38 5.52
C VAL A 209 -8.70 -9.80 6.78
N LEU A 210 -9.74 -10.45 7.30
CA LEU A 210 -10.41 -10.00 8.53
C LEU A 210 -9.44 -9.99 9.71
N VAL A 211 -8.65 -11.04 9.89
CA VAL A 211 -7.62 -11.11 10.94
C VAL A 211 -6.54 -10.04 10.74
N ALA A 212 -6.08 -9.82 9.50
CA ALA A 212 -5.11 -8.79 9.21
C ALA A 212 -5.63 -7.39 9.58
N ILE A 213 -6.87 -7.07 9.23
CA ILE A 213 -7.52 -5.80 9.56
C ILE A 213 -7.66 -5.66 11.08
N LEU A 214 -8.18 -6.68 11.77
CA LEU A 214 -8.39 -6.64 13.22
C LEU A 214 -7.08 -6.47 13.98
N MET A 215 -6.04 -7.22 13.61
CA MET A 215 -4.72 -7.09 14.24
C MET A 215 -4.08 -5.73 13.96
N THR A 216 -4.17 -5.23 12.72
CA THR A 216 -3.65 -3.91 12.38
C THR A 216 -4.36 -2.82 13.18
N ALA A 217 -5.69 -2.89 13.28
CA ALA A 217 -6.48 -1.96 14.08
C ALA A 217 -6.13 -2.06 15.59
N PHE A 218 -5.96 -3.26 16.12
CA PHE A 218 -5.56 -3.48 17.51
C PHE A 218 -4.18 -2.86 17.81
N ILE A 219 -3.22 -3.05 16.92
CA ILE A 219 -1.87 -2.47 17.06
C ILE A 219 -1.93 -0.95 16.97
N GLU A 220 -2.68 -0.38 16.04
CA GLU A 220 -2.79 1.07 15.89
C GLU A 220 -3.49 1.71 17.10
N LEU A 221 -4.55 1.08 17.61
CA LEU A 221 -5.27 1.51 18.82
C LEU A 221 -4.42 1.44 20.09
N THR A 222 -3.49 0.47 20.15
CA THR A 222 -2.58 0.28 21.29
C THR A 222 -1.27 1.06 21.12
N SER A 223 -1.00 1.59 19.93
CA SER A 223 0.19 2.38 19.66
C SER A 223 0.11 3.74 20.35
N LEU A 224 1.24 4.18 20.93
CA LEU A 224 1.34 5.53 21.46
C LEU A 224 1.14 6.52 20.31
N ARG A 225 0.24 7.50 20.52
CA ARG A 225 -0.21 8.42 19.48
C ARG A 225 0.99 9.18 18.90
N LYS A 226 1.22 9.07 17.59
CA LYS A 226 2.23 9.85 16.86
C LYS A 226 1.93 11.34 17.07
N ARG A 227 2.88 12.07 17.65
CA ARG A 227 2.77 13.52 17.86
C ARG A 227 3.43 14.22 16.67
N ARG A 228 2.70 15.11 16.01
CA ARG A 228 3.21 15.93 14.90
C ARG A 228 3.19 17.39 15.29
N LEU A 229 4.29 18.09 15.04
CA LEU A 229 4.39 19.54 15.14
C LEU A 229 4.74 20.10 13.76
N GLU A 230 3.98 21.08 13.27
CA GLU A 230 4.29 21.82 12.05
C GLU A 230 4.52 23.29 12.40
N VAL A 231 5.71 23.80 12.08
CA VAL A 231 6.17 25.15 12.41
C VAL A 231 6.98 25.73 11.25
N GLY A 232 7.00 27.05 11.09
CA GLY A 232 7.93 27.70 10.16
C GLY A 232 9.37 27.57 10.69
N LEU A 233 10.35 27.39 9.80
CA LEU A 233 11.76 27.31 10.14
C LEU A 233 12.32 28.71 10.39
N ASP A 234 12.00 29.28 11.55
CA ASP A 234 12.48 30.59 12.01
C ASP A 234 13.04 30.50 13.45
N SER A 235 13.58 31.61 13.97
CA SER A 235 14.10 31.66 15.34
C SER A 235 13.03 31.44 16.41
N SER A 236 11.73 31.58 16.07
CA SER A 236 10.62 31.32 16.98
C SER A 236 10.29 29.82 17.11
N ALA A 237 10.75 29.01 16.15
CA ALA A 237 10.60 27.56 16.17
C ALA A 237 11.30 26.92 17.38
N LEU A 238 12.44 27.46 17.82
CA LEU A 238 13.23 26.93 18.95
C LEU A 238 12.37 26.72 20.21
N THR A 239 11.63 27.74 20.62
CA THR A 239 10.76 27.66 21.81
C THR A 239 9.62 26.66 21.64
N ARG A 240 9.04 26.56 20.44
CA ARG A 240 7.93 25.64 20.16
C ARG A 240 8.39 24.18 20.13
N VAL A 241 9.54 23.92 19.52
CA VAL A 241 10.16 22.60 19.49
C VAL A 241 10.59 22.16 20.89
N ASP A 242 11.20 23.04 21.67
CA ASP A 242 11.59 22.77 23.06
C ASP A 242 10.39 22.40 23.93
N THR A 243 9.30 23.18 23.84
CA THR A 243 8.06 22.91 24.58
C THR A 243 7.47 21.55 24.17
N PHE A 244 7.41 21.27 22.87
CA PHE A 244 6.90 20.01 22.33
C PHE A 244 7.70 18.79 22.82
N LEU A 245 9.03 18.87 22.79
CA LEU A 245 9.91 17.78 23.24
C LEU A 245 9.87 17.60 24.76
N SER A 246 9.71 18.69 25.52
CA SER A 246 9.52 18.64 26.97
C SER A 246 8.19 17.97 27.35
N GLU A 247 7.09 18.34 26.68
CA GLU A 247 5.79 17.69 26.86
C GLU A 247 5.87 16.20 26.52
N LEU A 248 6.51 15.86 25.40
CA LEU A 248 6.70 14.48 24.96
C LEU A 248 7.49 13.64 25.98
N GLY A 249 8.61 14.16 26.50
CA GLY A 249 9.40 13.45 27.52
C GLY A 249 8.61 13.22 28.81
N SER A 250 7.84 14.21 29.26
CA SER A 250 6.99 14.09 30.46
C SER A 250 5.83 13.10 30.28
N GLU A 251 5.24 13.03 29.09
CA GLU A 251 4.12 12.14 28.77
C GLU A 251 4.55 10.68 28.67
N ILE A 252 5.77 10.43 28.17
CA ILE A 252 6.35 9.08 28.08
C ILE A 252 6.84 8.60 29.47
N GLY A 253 6.99 9.52 30.43
CA GLY A 253 7.49 9.21 31.78
C GLY A 253 9.01 9.03 31.84
N TRP A 254 9.74 9.65 30.92
CA TRP A 254 11.20 9.61 30.91
C TRP A 254 11.81 10.45 32.03
N SER A 255 12.98 10.03 32.51
CA SER A 255 13.79 10.80 33.46
C SER A 255 14.13 12.21 32.93
N GLU A 256 14.37 13.15 33.85
CA GLU A 256 14.77 14.53 33.49
C GLU A 256 16.03 14.56 32.63
N ASP A 257 16.98 13.64 32.87
CA ASP A 257 18.21 13.52 32.08
C ASP A 257 17.92 13.08 30.63
N SER A 258 17.09 12.04 30.45
CA SER A 258 16.66 11.57 29.12
C SER A 258 15.86 12.63 28.36
N THR A 259 14.98 13.35 29.06
CA THR A 259 14.22 14.48 28.49
C THR A 259 15.14 15.64 28.11
N GLY A 260 16.16 15.93 28.93
CA GLY A 260 17.19 16.93 28.63
C GLY A 260 17.99 16.59 27.38
N ARG A 261 18.39 15.32 27.23
CA ARG A 261 19.08 14.82 26.02
C ARG A 261 18.21 14.94 24.76
N LEU A 262 16.92 14.62 24.87
CA LEU A 262 15.95 14.76 23.78
C LEU A 262 15.81 16.22 23.32
N ARG A 263 15.66 17.15 24.27
CA ARG A 263 15.57 18.59 24.01
C ARG A 263 16.84 19.14 23.36
N ALA A 264 18.01 18.80 23.91
CA ALA A 264 19.30 19.19 23.37
C ALA A 264 19.52 18.67 21.93
N ALA A 265 19.13 17.43 21.67
CA ALA A 265 19.22 16.85 20.32
C ALA A 265 18.29 17.57 19.32
N GLY A 266 17.09 17.96 19.75
CA GLY A 266 16.17 18.75 18.94
C GLY A 266 16.67 20.17 18.65
N GLU A 267 17.23 20.85 19.65
CA GLU A 267 17.77 22.20 19.53
C GLU A 267 18.96 22.27 18.56
N GLU A 268 19.90 21.32 18.69
CA GLU A 268 21.07 21.24 17.81
C GLU A 268 20.66 20.89 16.38
N THR A 269 19.67 19.99 16.20
CA THR A 269 19.13 19.63 14.89
C THR A 269 18.46 20.83 14.22
N LEU A 270 17.66 21.60 14.96
CA LEU A 270 17.03 22.81 14.46
C LEU A 270 18.06 23.89 14.12
N SER A 271 19.07 24.07 14.97
CA SER A 271 20.16 25.02 14.75
C SER A 271 20.99 24.68 13.51
N SER A 272 21.21 23.39 13.26
CA SER A 272 21.83 22.91 12.03
C SER A 272 21.00 23.23 10.79
N LEU A 273 19.69 22.95 10.82
CA LEU A 273 18.77 23.23 9.71
C LEU A 273 18.66 24.74 9.42
N LEU A 274 18.63 25.59 10.47
CA LEU A 274 18.63 27.05 10.33
C LEU A 274 19.94 27.59 9.72
N ARG A 275 21.08 26.95 10.01
CA ARG A 275 22.37 27.29 9.39
C ARG A 275 22.41 26.87 7.91
N SER A 276 21.90 25.69 7.59
CA SER A 276 21.79 25.19 6.20
C SER A 276 20.86 26.06 5.34
N GLY A 277 19.75 26.54 5.92
CA GLY A 277 18.77 27.37 5.22
C GLY A 277 19.23 28.79 4.87
N LYS A 278 20.23 29.35 5.57
CA LYS A 278 20.75 30.71 5.29
C LYS A 278 21.49 30.83 3.95
N ASP A 279 21.95 29.73 3.38
CA ASP A 279 22.62 29.70 2.07
C ASP A 279 21.63 29.64 0.90
N THR A 280 20.33 29.54 1.15
CA THR A 280 19.31 29.38 0.10
C THR A 280 18.49 30.67 -0.05
N ASP A 281 18.67 31.35 -1.19
CA ASP A 281 18.07 32.65 -1.53
C ASP A 281 16.59 32.52 -1.93
N THR A 282 15.74 32.09 -1.00
CA THR A 282 14.29 31.89 -1.20
C THR A 282 13.47 32.89 -0.37
N SER A 283 12.49 33.55 -1.01
CA SER A 283 11.62 34.56 -0.40
C SER A 283 10.55 34.01 0.57
N THR A 284 10.50 32.70 0.74
CA THR A 284 9.51 31.97 1.54
C THR A 284 10.17 31.29 2.74
N VAL A 285 9.56 31.42 3.92
CA VAL A 285 10.05 30.76 5.15
C VAL A 285 9.89 29.24 4.98
N PRO A 286 10.97 28.45 5.12
CA PRO A 286 10.90 26.99 4.98
C PRO A 286 9.95 26.41 6.02
N ARG A 287 9.23 25.34 5.70
CA ARG A 287 8.39 24.65 6.70
C ARG A 287 9.17 23.53 7.37
N LEU A 288 9.04 23.43 8.69
CA LEU A 288 9.58 22.37 9.52
C LEU A 288 8.43 21.49 10.03
N MET A 289 8.49 20.21 9.71
CA MET A 289 7.61 19.19 10.27
C MET A 289 8.43 18.28 11.18
N ILE A 290 7.96 18.09 12.41
CA ILE A 290 8.53 17.15 13.37
C ILE A 290 7.53 16.05 13.60
N VAL A 291 7.93 14.81 13.32
CA VAL A 291 7.17 13.62 13.68
C VAL A 291 7.90 12.92 14.81
N ALA A 292 7.26 12.83 15.96
CA ALA A 292 7.74 12.04 17.08
C ALA A 292 7.01 10.69 17.11
N ARG A 293 7.77 9.60 17.06
CA ARG A 293 7.26 8.25 17.30
C ARG A 293 7.71 7.79 18.69
N PRO A 294 6.85 7.90 19.70
CA PRO A 294 7.17 7.43 21.05
C PRO A 294 7.25 5.89 21.11
N GLY A 295 8.31 5.39 21.73
CA GLY A 295 8.62 3.97 21.99
C GLY A 295 9.68 3.86 23.08
N GLU A 296 10.38 2.72 23.20
CA GLU A 296 11.59 2.63 24.05
C GLU A 296 12.69 3.61 23.58
N THR A 297 12.69 3.90 22.28
CA THR A 297 13.44 4.99 21.65
C THR A 297 12.44 5.99 21.05
N VAL A 298 12.72 7.28 21.16
CA VAL A 298 11.96 8.34 20.49
C VAL A 298 12.67 8.65 19.17
N GLU A 299 11.99 8.35 18.07
CA GLU A 299 12.41 8.75 16.73
C GLU A 299 11.80 10.12 16.41
N LEU A 300 12.66 11.11 16.21
CA LEU A 300 12.32 12.45 15.76
C LEU A 300 12.72 12.60 14.29
N GLU A 301 11.74 12.87 13.44
CA GLU A 301 11.98 13.15 12.03
C GLU A 301 11.73 14.63 11.75
N PHE A 302 12.81 15.39 11.51
CA PHE A 302 12.78 16.80 11.16
C PHE A 302 12.82 16.91 9.63
N MET A 303 11.75 17.44 9.02
CA MET A 303 11.68 17.67 7.58
C MET A 303 11.63 19.17 7.33
N ALA A 304 12.69 19.73 6.74
CA ALA A 304 12.77 21.11 6.30
C ALA A 304 12.56 21.19 4.77
N VAL A 305 11.51 21.90 4.33
CA VAL A 305 11.15 22.05 2.92
C VAL A 305 11.41 23.48 2.45
N PHE A 306 12.31 23.63 1.46
CA PHE A 306 12.78 24.92 0.96
C PHE A 306 12.17 25.35 -0.39
N ASP A 307 11.17 24.64 -0.94
CA ASP A 307 10.56 24.94 -2.25
C ASP A 307 9.03 24.69 -2.29
N ASP A 308 8.31 25.42 -3.15
CA ASP A 308 6.85 25.62 -3.18
C ASP A 308 6.05 24.50 -3.90
N GLN A 309 6.54 23.26 -3.91
CA GLN A 309 5.83 22.14 -4.57
C GLN A 309 5.32 21.09 -3.57
N ASN A 310 4.08 20.67 -3.79
CA ASN A 310 3.22 19.86 -2.92
C ASN A 310 3.94 18.75 -2.13
N LEU A 311 3.85 18.85 -0.80
CA LEU A 311 4.41 17.97 0.22
C LEU A 311 3.99 16.49 0.05
N GLU A 312 2.77 16.23 -0.45
CA GLU A 312 2.21 14.89 -0.65
C GLU A 312 2.87 14.12 -1.81
N ASP A 313 3.28 14.82 -2.88
CA ASP A 313 3.92 14.21 -4.05
C ASP A 313 5.34 13.69 -3.72
N ARG A 314 6.02 14.30 -2.75
CA ARG A 314 7.35 13.88 -2.32
C ARG A 314 7.37 12.91 -1.15
N LEU A 315 6.43 13.01 -0.21
CA LEU A 315 6.32 12.03 0.89
C LEU A 315 6.07 10.60 0.38
N THR A 316 5.42 10.47 -0.77
CA THR A 316 5.23 9.18 -1.45
C THR A 316 6.50 8.68 -2.12
N HIS A 317 7.35 9.58 -2.58
CA HIS A 317 8.67 9.23 -3.13
C HIS A 317 9.59 8.61 -2.07
N LEU A 318 9.34 8.87 -0.78
CA LEU A 318 10.16 8.44 0.36
C LEU A 318 9.89 7.02 0.86
N SER A 319 8.73 6.41 0.56
CA SER A 319 8.44 5.03 1.01
C SER A 319 9.13 3.97 0.14
N ASP A 320 9.68 4.34 -1.02
CA ASP A 320 9.91 3.36 -2.07
C ASP A 320 11.29 3.36 -2.75
N GLN A 321 12.25 4.10 -2.19
CA GLN A 321 13.65 3.99 -2.58
C GLN A 321 14.52 3.72 -1.35
N ALA A 322 14.69 2.44 -1.04
CA ALA A 322 15.90 1.95 -0.41
C ALA A 322 17.06 2.00 -1.44
N GLU A 323 17.41 3.20 -1.93
CA GLU A 323 18.71 3.44 -2.53
C GLU A 323 19.58 4.07 -1.44
N ALA A 324 20.70 3.39 -1.17
CA ALA A 324 21.67 3.77 -0.16
C ALA A 324 21.95 5.29 -0.22
N PRO A 325 21.78 6.03 0.89
CA PRO A 325 22.06 7.45 0.88
C PRO A 325 23.55 7.66 0.59
N GLU A 326 23.89 8.68 -0.20
CA GLU A 326 25.19 9.32 -0.03
C GLU A 326 25.21 9.86 1.40
N GLU A 327 25.78 9.09 2.33
CA GLU A 327 26.12 9.54 3.68
C GLU A 327 27.11 10.71 3.54
N HIS A 328 26.60 11.92 3.44
CA HIS A 328 27.36 13.07 3.90
C HIS A 328 27.28 13.04 5.43
N GLU A 329 28.29 12.44 6.06
CA GLU A 329 28.64 12.72 7.45
C GLU A 329 28.98 14.22 7.56
N ILE A 330 27.97 15.10 7.56
CA ILE A 330 28.16 16.42 8.12
C ILE A 330 28.50 16.18 9.59
N SER A 331 29.67 16.70 10.00
CA SER A 331 30.29 16.40 11.28
C SER A 331 29.48 16.96 12.44
N PHE A 332 28.35 16.32 12.76
CA PHE A 332 27.51 16.58 13.93
C PHE A 332 28.14 15.94 15.18
N ARG A 333 29.39 16.29 15.48
CA ARG A 333 30.16 15.73 16.60
C ARG A 333 29.45 15.88 17.94
N LEU A 334 28.61 16.91 18.10
CA LEU A 334 27.83 17.16 19.30
C LEU A 334 26.56 16.29 19.37
N LEU A 335 25.84 16.06 18.26
CA LEU A 335 24.63 15.22 18.27
C LEU A 335 24.93 13.75 18.61
N ARG A 336 26.11 13.23 18.25
CA ARG A 336 26.54 11.86 18.65
C ARG A 336 26.64 11.66 20.17
N HIS A 337 26.71 12.72 20.96
CA HIS A 337 26.72 12.60 22.43
C HIS A 337 25.31 12.49 23.03
N TYR A 338 24.30 13.00 22.33
CA TYR A 338 22.93 13.10 22.83
C TYR A 338 21.98 12.07 22.19
N ALA A 339 22.18 11.74 20.91
CA ALA A 339 21.36 10.82 20.14
C ALA A 339 22.04 9.45 19.94
N SER A 340 21.26 8.37 20.00
CA SER A 340 21.72 7.01 19.74
C SER A 340 21.98 6.77 18.25
N SER A 341 21.23 7.44 17.37
CA SER A 341 21.53 7.50 15.95
C SER A 341 21.10 8.85 15.35
N VAL A 342 21.87 9.33 14.36
CA VAL A 342 21.57 10.56 13.61
C VAL A 342 21.78 10.25 12.14
N SER A 343 20.75 10.41 11.34
CA SER A 343 20.82 10.28 9.89
C SER A 343 20.36 11.58 9.26
N HIS A 344 21.27 12.24 8.52
CA HIS A 344 20.92 13.37 7.68
C HIS A 344 20.85 12.91 6.24
N ARG A 345 19.71 13.17 5.61
CA ARG A 345 19.44 12.79 4.23
C ARG A 345 18.92 14.01 3.49
N LYS A 346 19.68 14.45 2.48
CA LYS A 346 19.31 15.58 1.62
C LYS A 346 18.74 15.04 0.32
N TYR A 347 17.45 15.28 0.09
CA TYR A 347 16.77 14.81 -1.11
C TYR A 347 16.07 15.96 -1.84
N HIS A 348 16.66 16.38 -2.97
CA HIS A 348 16.05 17.29 -3.94
C HIS A 348 15.49 18.62 -3.35
N GLY A 349 16.09 19.20 -2.31
CA GLY A 349 15.60 20.44 -1.68
C GLY A 349 14.74 20.24 -0.42
N ILE A 350 14.66 19.00 0.07
CA ILE A 350 14.20 18.67 1.43
C ILE A 350 15.39 18.17 2.22
N ASP A 351 15.64 18.77 3.38
CA ASP A 351 16.57 18.23 4.39
C ASP A 351 15.77 17.42 5.40
N ILE A 352 16.01 16.11 5.43
CA ILE A 352 15.44 15.19 6.42
C ILE A 352 16.53 14.84 7.41
N VAL A 353 16.33 15.21 8.68
CA VAL A 353 17.20 14.79 9.77
C VAL A 353 16.39 13.87 10.68
N THR A 354 16.77 12.60 10.70
CA THR A 354 16.22 11.61 11.62
C THR A 354 17.16 11.52 12.82
N VAL A 355 16.61 11.73 14.01
CA VAL A 355 17.32 11.66 15.28
C VAL A 355 16.63 10.63 16.16
N GLN A 356 17.35 9.61 16.58
CA GLN A 356 16.86 8.67 17.58
C GLN A 356 17.51 8.98 18.91
N VAL A 357 16.68 9.08 19.95
CA VAL A 357 17.14 9.23 21.33
C VAL A 357 16.60 8.05 22.11
N GLU A 358 17.49 7.35 22.80
CA GLU A 358 17.16 6.25 23.70
C GLU A 358 16.98 6.81 25.11
N GLY A 359 15.83 6.52 25.71
CA GLY A 359 15.48 7.02 27.04
C GLY A 359 15.52 5.93 28.10
N SER A 360 15.79 6.32 29.34
CA SER A 360 15.61 5.48 30.52
C SER A 360 14.48 6.00 31.38
N ASN A 361 13.64 5.07 31.84
CA ASN A 361 12.57 5.32 32.82
C ASN A 361 13.14 5.59 34.22
#